data_AF-A0A166IPM2-F1
#
_entry.id   AF-A0A166IPM2-F1
#
_cell.length_a   1.000
_cell.length_b   1.000
_cell.length_c   1.000
_cell.angle_alpha   90.00
_cell.angle_beta   90.00
_cell.angle_gamma   90.00
#
_symmetry.space_group_name_H-M   'P 1'
#
loop_
_entity.id
_entity.type
_entity.pdbx_description
1 polymer ?
#
loop_
_entity_poly.entity_id
_entity_poly.type
_entity_poly.pdbx_seq_one_letter_code
_entity_poly.pdbx_strand_id
1 'polypeptide(L)'
;MRFPQGAELEVLKGGAAVLSRGVLAIETEVEFSPIYLNQPLFADIDVYLREHDFTLFDLRNSYRVRARSPIASTRQGQLLWGEAFYFQDPIAENNNCQIQEPERIFKLACIADILGFPDYALELLEYLTVNYGTNPEYNFADTIIESLSNFPELVKMGLDSLAVVANIRSFLKN
;
A
#
# COMPACT_ATOMS: atom_id res chain seq x y z
N MET A 1 -20.47 -6.45 -16.56
CA MET A 1 -19.86 -7.79 -16.69
C MET A 1 -19.50 -8.23 -15.27
N ARG A 2 -20.22 -9.19 -14.68
CA ARG A 2 -19.87 -9.72 -13.35
C ARG A 2 -18.78 -10.76 -13.57
N PHE A 3 -17.59 -10.54 -13.02
CA PHE A 3 -16.53 -11.56 -13.01
C PHE A 3 -17.05 -12.79 -12.24
N PRO A 4 -16.68 -14.01 -12.66
CA PRO A 4 -16.93 -15.20 -11.85
C PRO A 4 -16.17 -15.03 -10.52
N GLN A 5 -16.90 -15.05 -9.40
CA GLN A 5 -16.32 -15.00 -8.06
C GLN A 5 -15.33 -16.17 -7.90
N GLY A 6 -14.11 -15.90 -7.45
CA GLY A 6 -13.05 -16.90 -7.31
C GLY A 6 -12.15 -17.08 -8.54
N ALA A 7 -12.14 -16.14 -9.48
CA ALA A 7 -11.23 -16.13 -10.63
C ALA A 7 -10.04 -15.18 -10.47
N GLU A 8 -9.91 -14.52 -9.31
CA GLU A 8 -8.94 -13.46 -9.05
C GLU A 8 -7.50 -13.94 -9.32
N LEU A 9 -7.15 -15.13 -8.80
CA LEU A 9 -5.83 -15.72 -9.02
C LEU A 9 -5.55 -16.03 -10.51
N GLU A 10 -6.54 -16.50 -11.26
CA GLU A 10 -6.38 -16.81 -12.68
C GLU A 10 -6.27 -15.53 -13.52
N VAL A 11 -6.97 -14.46 -13.14
CA VAL A 11 -6.80 -13.13 -13.74
C VAL A 11 -5.39 -12.60 -13.45
N LEU A 12 -4.90 -12.72 -12.22
CA LEU A 12 -3.55 -12.31 -11.84
C LEU A 12 -2.47 -13.10 -12.61
N LYS A 13 -2.64 -14.42 -12.76
CA LYS A 13 -1.76 -15.27 -13.57
C LYS A 13 -1.80 -14.91 -15.06
N GLY A 14 -2.99 -14.69 -15.61
CA GLY A 14 -3.15 -14.23 -17.00
C GLY A 14 -2.50 -12.86 -17.24
N GLY A 15 -2.45 -12.02 -16.20
CA GLY A 15 -1.82 -10.71 -16.19
C GLY A 15 -0.36 -10.68 -15.78
N ALA A 16 0.32 -11.82 -15.60
CA ALA A 16 1.69 -11.88 -15.06
C ALA A 16 2.68 -10.95 -15.77
N ALA A 17 2.61 -10.86 -17.10
CA ALA A 17 3.48 -9.97 -17.88
C ALA A 17 3.22 -8.47 -17.63
N VAL A 18 2.00 -8.10 -17.22
CA VAL A 18 1.66 -6.72 -16.85
C VAL A 18 2.14 -6.44 -15.44
N LEU A 19 1.90 -7.38 -14.51
CA LEU A 19 2.39 -7.32 -13.13
C LEU A 19 3.90 -7.08 -13.11
N SER A 20 4.66 -7.84 -13.89
CA SER A 20 6.13 -7.74 -13.93
C SER A 20 6.67 -6.46 -14.58
N ARG A 21 5.85 -5.69 -15.32
CA ARG A 21 6.33 -4.56 -16.15
C ARG A 21 6.11 -3.19 -15.53
N GLY A 22 5.12 -3.02 -14.67
CA GLY A 22 4.82 -1.67 -14.20
C GLY A 22 3.63 -1.51 -13.26
N VAL A 23 3.05 -2.60 -12.74
CA VAL A 23 2.04 -2.47 -11.69
C VAL A 23 2.73 -2.10 -10.38
N LEU A 24 2.27 -1.02 -9.76
CA LEU A 24 2.86 -0.47 -8.54
C LEU A 24 2.03 -0.80 -7.29
N ALA A 25 0.71 -0.97 -7.46
CA ALA A 25 -0.20 -1.33 -6.40
C ALA A 25 -1.34 -2.20 -6.94
N ILE A 26 -1.91 -3.03 -6.08
CA ILE A 26 -3.04 -3.92 -6.37
C ILE A 26 -4.02 -3.85 -5.22
N GLU A 27 -5.27 -3.53 -5.54
CA GLU A 27 -6.42 -3.72 -4.67
C GLU A 27 -7.22 -4.91 -5.19
N THR A 28 -7.50 -5.90 -4.33
CA THR A 28 -8.20 -7.12 -4.75
C THR A 28 -9.07 -7.69 -3.64
N GLU A 29 -10.22 -8.25 -4.01
CA GLU A 29 -11.07 -9.01 -3.09
C GLU A 29 -10.44 -10.38 -2.83
N VAL A 30 -10.44 -10.81 -1.58
CA VAL A 30 -9.86 -12.08 -1.14
C VAL A 30 -10.85 -12.84 -0.28
N GLU A 31 -10.90 -14.15 -0.47
CA GLU A 31 -11.77 -15.05 0.28
C GLU A 31 -10.96 -15.84 1.32
N PHE A 32 -11.46 -15.91 2.55
CA PHE A 32 -10.85 -16.65 3.66
C PHE A 32 -11.53 -17.99 3.95
N SER A 33 -12.74 -18.18 3.41
CA SER A 33 -13.51 -19.40 3.55
C SER A 33 -14.01 -19.84 2.19
N PRO A 34 -13.93 -21.13 1.82
CA PRO A 34 -14.45 -21.60 0.54
C PRO A 34 -15.97 -21.45 0.51
N ILE A 35 -16.46 -20.64 -0.43
CA ILE A 35 -17.89 -20.50 -0.75
C ILE A 35 -18.25 -21.39 -1.95
N TYR A 36 -17.31 -21.51 -2.89
CA TYR A 36 -17.36 -22.32 -4.10
C TYR A 36 -16.28 -23.41 -4.10
N LEU A 37 -16.50 -24.46 -4.89
CA LEU A 37 -15.56 -25.57 -5.04
C LEU A 37 -14.31 -25.11 -5.81
N ASN A 38 -13.12 -25.41 -5.26
CA ASN A 38 -11.81 -25.09 -5.83
C ASN A 38 -11.55 -23.59 -6.05
N GLN A 39 -12.22 -22.71 -5.30
CA GLN A 39 -11.88 -21.28 -5.34
C GLN A 39 -10.51 -21.05 -4.66
N PRO A 40 -9.66 -20.16 -5.21
CA PRO A 40 -8.48 -19.69 -4.50
C PRO A 40 -8.90 -18.94 -3.24
N LEU A 41 -8.09 -19.06 -2.19
CA LEU A 41 -8.25 -18.29 -0.96
C LEU A 41 -7.19 -17.20 -0.88
N PHE A 42 -7.33 -16.32 0.12
CA PHE A 42 -6.37 -15.27 0.43
C PHE A 42 -4.92 -15.79 0.42
N ALA A 43 -4.68 -16.97 1.01
CA ALA A 43 -3.34 -17.54 1.07
C ALA A 43 -2.74 -17.80 -0.33
N ASP A 44 -3.55 -18.24 -1.30
CA ASP A 44 -3.08 -18.50 -2.66
C ASP A 44 -2.74 -17.18 -3.39
N ILE A 45 -3.53 -16.13 -3.15
CA ILE A 45 -3.33 -14.80 -3.71
C ILE A 45 -2.10 -14.12 -3.07
N ASP A 46 -1.98 -14.17 -1.74
CA ASP A 46 -0.88 -13.56 -0.98
C ASP A 46 0.47 -14.20 -1.37
N VAL A 47 0.53 -15.53 -1.48
CA VAL A 47 1.72 -16.23 -1.98
C VAL A 47 2.09 -15.75 -3.38
N TYR A 48 1.13 -15.75 -4.31
CA TYR A 48 1.39 -15.34 -5.68
C TYR A 48 1.87 -13.89 -5.80
N LEU A 49 1.27 -12.96 -5.05
CA LEU A 49 1.65 -11.54 -5.10
C LEU A 49 3.03 -11.30 -4.46
N ARG A 50 3.36 -11.99 -3.37
CA ARG A 50 4.70 -11.92 -2.77
C ARG A 50 5.79 -12.48 -3.67
N GLU A 51 5.48 -13.53 -4.44
CA GLU A 51 6.39 -14.03 -5.49
C GLU A 51 6.66 -13.00 -6.60
N HIS A 52 5.84 -11.95 -6.70
CA HIS A 52 5.98 -10.83 -7.64
C HIS A 52 6.38 -9.52 -6.94
N ASP A 53 7.05 -9.61 -5.79
CA ASP A 53 7.61 -8.48 -5.03
C ASP A 53 6.56 -7.46 -4.51
N PHE A 54 5.31 -7.89 -4.35
CA PHE A 54 4.30 -7.10 -3.67
C PHE A 54 4.25 -7.39 -2.17
N THR A 55 4.06 -6.34 -1.39
CA THR A 55 3.89 -6.39 0.06
C THR A 55 2.45 -6.06 0.43
N LEU A 56 1.87 -6.82 1.35
CA LEU A 56 0.53 -6.56 1.89
C LEU A 56 0.59 -5.38 2.86
N PHE A 57 -0.18 -4.33 2.59
CA PHE A 57 -0.24 -3.10 3.39
C PHE A 57 -1.48 -3.02 4.29
N ASP A 58 -2.64 -3.42 3.76
CA ASP A 58 -3.90 -3.43 4.53
C ASP A 58 -4.77 -4.60 4.12
N LEU A 59 -5.62 -5.03 5.06
CA LEU A 59 -6.58 -6.10 4.87
C LEU A 59 -7.87 -5.79 5.62
N ARG A 60 -8.85 -5.26 4.88
CA ARG A 60 -10.17 -4.93 5.41
C ARG A 60 -11.02 -6.18 5.41
N ASN A 61 -11.48 -6.59 6.58
CA ASN A 61 -12.12 -7.88 6.80
C ASN A 61 -13.63 -7.77 7.00
N SER A 62 -14.36 -8.72 6.41
CA SER A 62 -15.79 -8.91 6.58
C SER A 62 -16.10 -10.23 7.31
N TYR A 63 -16.92 -10.14 8.35
CA TYR A 63 -17.26 -11.28 9.20
C TYR A 63 -18.72 -11.70 9.06
N ARG A 64 -18.96 -13.00 9.24
CA ARG A 64 -20.28 -13.57 9.37
C ARG A 64 -20.59 -13.93 10.81
N VAL A 65 -21.67 -13.33 11.31
CA VAL A 65 -22.28 -13.68 12.58
C VAL A 65 -23.19 -14.90 12.41
N ARG A 66 -23.19 -15.81 13.39
CA ARG A 66 -24.05 -17.01 13.39
C ARG A 66 -25.48 -16.65 13.82
N ALA A 67 -26.27 -16.09 12.91
CA ALA A 67 -27.63 -15.59 13.18
C ALA A 67 -28.63 -16.61 13.77
N ARG A 68 -28.39 -17.91 13.60
CA ARG A 68 -29.25 -18.98 14.15
C ARG A 68 -28.87 -19.45 15.55
N SER A 69 -27.70 -19.05 16.05
CA SER A 69 -27.21 -19.51 17.34
C SER A 69 -27.97 -18.82 18.48
N PRO A 70 -28.43 -19.55 19.50
CA PRO A 70 -29.06 -18.94 20.68
C PRO A 70 -28.05 -18.23 21.59
N ILE A 71 -26.75 -18.39 21.31
CA ILE A 71 -25.64 -17.74 22.02
C ILE A 71 -24.75 -16.98 21.04
N ALA A 72 -24.19 -15.85 21.47
CA ALA A 72 -23.29 -15.03 20.65
C ALA A 72 -21.83 -15.25 21.04
N SER A 73 -20.94 -15.16 20.05
CA SER A 73 -19.50 -15.06 20.31
C SER A 73 -19.15 -13.67 20.81
N THR A 74 -18.15 -13.54 21.67
CA THR A 74 -17.57 -12.25 22.07
C THR A 74 -16.62 -11.65 21.01
N ARG A 75 -16.31 -12.44 19.96
CA ARG A 75 -15.54 -12.04 18.79
C ARG A 75 -16.45 -11.83 17.57
N GLN A 76 -15.94 -11.15 16.56
CA GLN A 76 -16.69 -10.70 15.37
C GLN A 76 -17.28 -11.85 14.52
N GLY A 77 -16.81 -13.08 14.68
CA GLY A 77 -17.39 -14.27 14.04
C GLY A 77 -16.42 -14.94 13.06
N GLN A 78 -16.97 -15.62 12.04
CA GLN A 78 -16.17 -16.26 11.00
C GLN A 78 -15.75 -15.22 9.96
N LEU A 79 -14.46 -15.13 9.66
CA LEU A 79 -13.94 -14.35 8.55
C LEU A 79 -14.36 -15.00 7.23
N LEU A 80 -14.97 -14.24 6.31
CA LEU A 80 -15.42 -14.77 5.03
C LEU A 80 -14.59 -14.25 3.88
N TRP A 81 -14.58 -12.93 3.70
CA TRP A 81 -13.91 -12.25 2.61
C TRP A 81 -13.35 -10.92 3.11
N GLY A 82 -12.56 -10.27 2.28
CA GLY A 82 -12.01 -8.95 2.56
C GLY A 82 -11.44 -8.28 1.32
N GLU A 83 -11.00 -7.05 1.49
CA GLU A 83 -10.26 -6.27 0.50
C GLU A 83 -8.81 -6.18 0.95
N ALA A 84 -7.90 -6.59 0.07
CA ALA A 84 -6.47 -6.58 0.32
C ALA A 84 -5.78 -5.53 -0.55
N PHE A 85 -4.90 -4.74 0.07
CA PHE A 85 -4.11 -3.70 -0.58
C PHE A 85 -2.65 -4.13 -0.59
N TYR A 86 -2.06 -4.20 -1.78
CA TYR A 86 -0.67 -4.56 -1.98
C TYR A 86 0.07 -3.45 -2.71
N PHE A 87 1.32 -3.20 -2.34
CA PHE A 87 2.21 -2.25 -3.00
C PHE A 87 3.55 -2.90 -3.31
N GLN A 88 4.19 -2.47 -4.40
CA GLN A 88 5.63 -2.62 -4.53
C GLN A 88 6.29 -1.69 -3.53
N ASP A 89 7.23 -2.19 -2.73
CA ASP A 89 7.81 -1.41 -1.64
C ASP A 89 9.34 -1.22 -1.78
N PRO A 90 9.79 -0.10 -2.40
CA PRO A 90 11.20 0.15 -2.64
C PRO A 90 11.98 0.64 -1.41
N ILE A 91 11.29 0.96 -0.31
CA ILE A 91 11.91 1.46 0.92
C ILE A 91 11.93 0.42 2.05
N ALA A 92 11.35 -0.76 1.83
CA ALA A 92 11.41 -1.87 2.78
C ALA A 92 12.82 -2.47 2.91
N GLU A 93 13.29 -2.61 4.16
CA GLU A 93 14.63 -3.12 4.47
C GLU A 93 14.89 -4.57 4.00
N ASN A 94 13.85 -5.39 3.88
CA ASN A 94 13.95 -6.83 3.61
C ASN A 94 13.27 -7.29 2.31
N ASN A 95 12.94 -6.35 1.41
CA ASN A 95 12.30 -6.69 0.15
C ASN A 95 13.28 -6.66 -1.02
N ASN A 96 13.08 -7.60 -1.95
CA ASN A 96 13.79 -7.61 -3.24
C ASN A 96 13.24 -6.59 -4.23
N CYS A 97 12.41 -5.64 -3.80
CA CYS A 97 11.72 -4.72 -4.70
C CYS A 97 12.73 -3.89 -5.50
N GLN A 98 12.71 -4.04 -6.82
CA GLN A 98 13.71 -3.47 -7.72
C GLN A 98 13.33 -2.10 -8.29
N ILE A 99 12.28 -1.42 -7.80
CA ILE A 99 11.95 -0.09 -8.34
C ILE A 99 13.07 0.88 -7.94
N GLN A 100 13.85 1.30 -8.93
CA GLN A 100 14.91 2.30 -8.77
C GLN A 100 14.63 3.56 -9.57
N GLU A 101 13.62 3.55 -10.45
CA GLU A 101 13.27 4.70 -11.26
C GLU A 101 12.49 5.74 -10.43
N PRO A 102 12.99 6.98 -10.26
CA PRO A 102 12.35 7.98 -9.40
C PRO A 102 10.94 8.35 -9.89
N GLU A 103 10.69 8.35 -11.20
CA GLU A 103 9.35 8.56 -11.77
C GLU A 103 8.32 7.51 -11.28
N ARG A 104 8.74 6.24 -11.17
CA ARG A 104 7.87 5.15 -10.72
C ARG A 104 7.60 5.24 -9.23
N ILE A 105 8.62 5.60 -8.43
CA ILE A 105 8.47 5.84 -6.99
C ILE A 105 7.53 7.03 -6.76
N PHE A 106 7.63 8.09 -7.57
CA PHE A 106 6.73 9.23 -7.46
C PHE A 106 5.29 8.86 -7.79
N LYS A 107 5.07 8.09 -8.87
CA LYS A 107 3.75 7.53 -9.19
C LYS A 107 3.20 6.65 -8.07
N LEU A 108 4.05 5.83 -7.46
CA LEU A 108 3.70 4.98 -6.33
C LEU A 108 3.24 5.84 -5.13
N ALA A 109 3.95 6.93 -4.81
CA ALA A 109 3.56 7.87 -3.76
C ALA A 109 2.17 8.47 -4.04
N CYS A 110 1.90 8.90 -5.28
CA CYS A 110 0.57 9.39 -5.65
C CYS A 110 -0.52 8.31 -5.53
N ILE A 111 -0.23 7.08 -5.93
CA ILE A 111 -1.17 5.95 -5.82
C ILE A 111 -1.46 5.65 -4.34
N ALA A 112 -0.42 5.62 -3.50
CA ALA A 112 -0.55 5.41 -2.06
C ALA A 112 -1.47 6.45 -1.43
N ASP A 113 -1.26 7.74 -1.74
CA ASP A 113 -2.10 8.83 -1.24
C ASP A 113 -3.58 8.67 -1.69
N ILE A 114 -3.82 8.40 -2.98
CA ILE A 114 -5.17 8.16 -3.52
C ILE A 114 -5.86 6.97 -2.83
N LEU A 115 -5.11 5.91 -2.52
CA LEU A 115 -5.62 4.72 -1.83
C LEU A 115 -5.75 4.90 -0.31
N GLY A 116 -5.37 6.05 0.23
CA GLY A 116 -5.53 6.39 1.64
C GLY A 116 -4.36 5.98 2.55
N PHE A 117 -3.15 5.89 1.99
CA PHE A 117 -1.89 5.64 2.72
C PHE A 117 -0.97 6.88 2.66
N PRO A 118 -1.37 8.02 3.28
CA PRO A 118 -0.63 9.27 3.20
C PRO A 118 0.71 9.24 3.96
N ASP A 119 0.81 8.38 4.98
CA ASP A 119 2.04 8.10 5.71
C ASP A 119 3.07 7.44 4.79
N TYR A 120 2.68 6.40 4.06
CA TYR A 120 3.55 5.75 3.08
C TYR A 120 3.91 6.67 1.92
N ALA A 121 2.94 7.46 1.43
CA ALA A 121 3.20 8.48 0.41
C ALA A 121 4.26 9.49 0.89
N LEU A 122 4.17 9.95 2.15
CA LEU A 122 5.15 10.88 2.73
C LEU A 122 6.55 10.26 2.80
N GLU A 123 6.68 9.01 3.25
CA GLU A 123 7.98 8.32 3.31
C GLU A 123 8.60 8.15 1.92
N LEU A 124 7.80 7.87 0.89
CA LEU A 124 8.29 7.77 -0.50
C LEU A 124 8.73 9.13 -1.06
N LEU A 125 8.03 10.22 -0.73
CA LEU A 125 8.44 11.58 -1.12
C LEU A 125 9.70 12.04 -0.40
N GLU A 126 9.84 11.68 0.88
CA GLU A 126 11.08 11.87 1.64
C GLU A 126 12.23 11.11 0.99
N TYR A 127 12.03 9.82 0.69
CA TYR A 127 13.02 8.98 0.01
C TYR A 127 13.44 9.57 -1.33
N LEU A 128 12.49 10.04 -2.14
CA LEU A 128 12.78 10.72 -3.40
C LEU A 128 13.61 11.98 -3.20
N THR A 129 13.24 12.80 -2.22
CA THR A 129 13.95 14.04 -1.90
C THR A 129 15.38 13.77 -1.46
N VAL A 130 15.59 12.81 -0.57
CA VAL A 130 16.92 12.47 -0.04
C VAL A 130 17.83 11.85 -1.10
N ASN A 131 17.31 10.95 -1.94
CA ASN A 131 18.13 10.19 -2.88
C ASN A 131 18.26 10.85 -4.25
N TYR A 132 17.26 11.64 -4.68
CA TYR A 132 17.17 12.21 -6.02
C TYR A 132 16.93 13.72 -6.04
N GLY A 133 16.84 14.39 -4.89
CA GLY A 133 16.52 15.82 -4.77
C GLY A 133 17.60 16.79 -5.28
N THR A 134 18.73 16.29 -5.80
CA THR A 134 19.63 17.10 -6.63
C THR A 134 18.98 17.50 -7.96
N ASN A 135 18.07 16.67 -8.47
CA ASN A 135 17.16 17.05 -9.54
C ASN A 135 15.95 17.79 -8.92
N PRO A 136 15.68 19.06 -9.31
CA PRO A 136 14.53 19.80 -8.82
C PRO A 136 13.17 19.14 -9.03
N GLU A 137 13.03 18.24 -10.02
CA GLU A 137 11.78 17.50 -10.28
C GLU A 137 11.41 16.51 -9.18
N TYR A 138 12.40 16.01 -8.44
CA TYR A 138 12.22 15.02 -7.36
C TYR A 138 12.55 15.58 -5.98
N ASN A 139 12.74 16.90 -5.88
CA ASN A 139 12.92 17.58 -4.62
C ASN A 139 11.55 18.06 -4.12
N PHE A 140 11.01 17.35 -3.14
CA PHE A 140 9.70 17.65 -2.53
C PHE A 140 9.82 18.31 -1.16
N ALA A 141 11.01 18.79 -0.77
CA ALA A 141 11.26 19.29 0.58
C ALA A 141 10.28 20.41 0.97
N ASP A 142 10.12 21.41 0.11
CA ASP A 142 9.22 22.55 0.36
C ASP A 142 7.75 22.08 0.44
N THR A 143 7.33 21.18 -0.46
CA THR A 143 5.96 20.63 -0.50
C THR A 143 5.66 19.80 0.74
N ILE A 144 6.61 19.01 1.23
CA ILE A 144 6.49 18.24 2.47
C ILE A 144 6.31 19.20 3.65
N ILE A 145 7.14 20.23 3.78
CA ILE A 145 7.02 21.21 4.87
C ILE A 145 5.69 21.97 4.80
N GLU A 146 5.28 22.42 3.62
CA GLU A 146 4.00 23.10 3.41
C GLU A 146 2.83 22.21 3.84
N SER A 147 2.85 20.94 3.41
CA SER A 147 1.82 19.95 3.75
C SER A 147 1.76 19.69 5.25
N LEU A 148 2.91 19.47 5.90
CA LEU A 148 3.01 19.23 7.34
C LEU A 148 2.61 20.47 8.17
N SER A 149 2.82 21.68 7.64
CA SER A 149 2.42 22.93 8.29
C SER A 149 0.90 23.09 8.40
N ASN A 150 0.13 22.37 7.59
CA ASN A 150 -1.34 22.38 7.66
C ASN A 150 -1.88 21.61 8.86
N PHE A 151 -1.05 20.88 9.61
CA PHE A 151 -1.43 20.14 10.82
C PHE A 151 -1.07 20.95 12.08
N PRO A 152 -2.03 21.58 12.77
CA PRO A 152 -1.75 22.48 13.89
C PRO A 152 -0.98 21.83 15.04
N GLU A 153 -1.21 20.54 15.28
CA GLU A 153 -0.50 19.80 16.33
C GLU A 153 0.98 19.60 16.01
N LEU A 154 1.34 19.33 14.74
CA LEU A 154 2.73 19.22 14.32
C LEU A 154 3.45 20.58 14.40
N VAL A 155 2.77 21.65 14.02
CA VAL A 155 3.32 23.02 14.15
C VAL A 155 3.60 23.38 15.61
N LYS A 156 2.69 23.05 16.54
CA LYS A 156 2.90 23.26 17.99
C LYS A 156 4.09 22.47 18.53
N MET A 157 4.30 21.24 18.04
CA MET A 157 5.45 20.41 18.42
C MET A 157 6.77 20.95 17.84
N GLY A 158 6.70 21.74 16.77
CA GLY A 158 7.85 22.27 16.05
C GLY A 158 8.29 21.32 14.95
N LEU A 159 8.08 21.71 13.69
CA LEU A 159 8.35 20.87 12.52
C LEU A 159 9.82 20.41 12.44
N ASP A 160 10.76 21.25 12.86
CA ASP A 160 12.20 20.94 12.88
C ASP A 160 12.56 19.74 13.78
N SER A 161 11.66 19.33 14.69
CA SER A 161 11.87 18.17 15.55
C SER A 161 11.51 16.84 14.87
N LEU A 162 10.81 16.88 13.74
CA LEU A 162 10.34 15.70 13.02
C LEU A 162 11.50 15.09 12.21
N ALA A 163 11.65 13.76 12.27
CA ALA A 163 12.70 13.05 11.55
C ALA A 163 12.66 13.32 10.03
N VAL A 164 11.46 13.28 9.44
CA VAL A 164 11.24 13.60 8.01
C VAL A 164 11.76 14.99 7.65
N VAL A 165 11.51 16.00 8.49
CA VAL A 165 11.95 17.39 8.24
C VAL A 165 13.45 17.51 8.42
N ALA A 166 14.03 16.82 9.41
CA ALA A 166 15.47 16.81 9.63
C ALA A 166 16.23 16.24 8.42
N ASN A 167 15.70 15.17 7.81
CA ASN A 167 16.33 14.48 6.68
C ASN A 167 16.29 15.29 5.38
N ILE A 168 15.23 16.08 5.15
CA ILE A 168 15.07 16.89 3.93
C ILE A 168 15.65 18.30 4.05
N ARG A 169 16.15 18.71 5.22
CA ARG A 169 16.53 20.10 5.49
C ARG A 169 17.56 20.68 4.53
N SER A 170 18.52 19.86 4.07
CA SER A 170 19.55 20.28 3.11
C SER A 170 19.03 20.54 1.70
N PHE A 171 17.78 20.15 1.42
CA PHE A 171 17.14 20.25 0.11
C PHE A 171 16.14 21.41 0.01
N LEU A 172 15.90 22.14 1.10
CA LEU A 172 15.05 23.32 1.08
C LEU A 172 15.64 24.40 0.16
N LYS A 173 14.76 25.03 -0.63
CA LYS A 173 15.18 26.16 -1.47
C LYS A 173 15.37 27.38 -0.57
N ASN A 174 16.53 28.01 -0.68
CA ASN A 174 16.81 29.30 -0.04
C ASN A 174 15.98 30.43 -0.64
#